data_AF-A0A4V2AGU4-F1
#
_entry.id   AF-A0A4V2AGU4-F1
#
_cell.length_a   1.000
_cell.length_b   1.000
_cell.length_c   1.000
_cell.angle_alpha   90.00
_cell.angle_beta   90.00
_cell.angle_gamma   90.00
#
_symmetry.space_group_name_H-M   'P 1'
#
loop_
_entity.id
_entity.type
_entity.pdbx_description
1 polymer ?
#
loop_
_entity_poly.entity_id
_entity_poly.type
_entity_poly.pdbx_seq_one_letter_code
_entity_poly.pdbx_strand_id
1 'polypeptide(L)' 'EQQGPYMLEINTVPGQSEASVIPQQVRAAGGSLTEFYGALVEQAIARS' A
#
# COMPACT_ATOMS: atom_id res chain seq x y z
N GLU A 1 31.75 6.27 2.14
CA GLU A 1 30.33 6.33 2.59
C GLU A 1 29.45 5.86 1.43
N GLN A 2 28.40 5.08 1.69
CA GLN A 2 27.52 4.61 0.62
C GLN A 2 26.52 5.71 0.27
N GLN A 3 26.52 6.18 -0.98
CA GLN A 3 25.52 7.10 -1.51
C GLN A 3 24.32 6.27 -1.99
N GLY A 4 23.27 6.19 -1.16
CA GLY A 4 22.04 5.45 -1.47
C GLY A 4 21.01 5.52 -0.36
N PRO A 5 19.75 5.14 -0.62
CA PRO A 5 18.72 5.08 0.41
C PRO A 5 19.02 3.97 1.41
N TYR A 6 18.66 4.21 2.68
CA TYR A 6 18.70 3.23 3.75
C TYR A 6 17.29 2.73 4.05
N MET A 7 17.10 1.42 4.13
CA MET A 7 15.84 0.83 4.60
C MET A 7 15.74 1.03 6.12
N LEU A 8 14.73 1.77 6.57
CA LEU A 8 14.52 2.02 8.00
C LEU A 8 13.60 0.97 8.61
N GLU A 9 12.48 0.70 7.95
CA GLU A 9 11.44 -0.21 8.44
C GLU A 9 10.53 -0.72 7.30
N ILE A 10 9.75 -1.76 7.61
CA ILE A 10 8.68 -2.25 6.76
C ILE A 10 7.40 -2.29 7.62
N ASN A 11 6.40 -1.50 7.25
CA ASN A 11 5.10 -1.50 7.92
C ASN A 11 4.22 -2.61 7.34
N THR A 12 3.88 -3.62 8.15
CA THR A 12 2.94 -4.69 7.76
C THR A 12 1.49 -4.21 7.76
N VAL A 13 1.18 -3.16 8.54
CA VAL A 13 -0.13 -2.51 8.59
C VAL A 13 0.07 -0.99 8.51
N PRO A 14 0.15 -0.42 7.30
CA PRO A 14 0.29 1.02 7.11
C PRO A 14 -1.03 1.77 7.39
N GLY A 15 -0.97 3.10 7.39
CA GLY A 15 -2.17 3.93 7.48
C GLY A 15 -3.07 3.76 6.24
N GLN A 16 -4.38 3.64 6.46
CA GLN A 16 -5.38 3.39 5.41
C GLN A 16 -6.37 4.55 5.17
N SER A 17 -6.27 5.63 5.94
CA SER A 17 -7.11 6.83 5.74
C SER A 17 -6.74 7.59 4.47
N GLU A 18 -7.61 8.47 3.99
CA GLU A 18 -7.35 9.26 2.77
C GLU A 18 -6.04 10.06 2.81
N ALA A 19 -5.66 10.57 3.98
CA ALA A 19 -4.42 11.30 4.20
C ALA A 19 -3.17 10.41 4.35
N SER A 20 -3.32 9.08 4.31
CA SER A 20 -2.22 8.13 4.47
C SER A 20 -1.47 7.86 3.17
N VAL A 21 -0.21 7.42 3.28
CA VAL A 21 0.70 7.22 2.15
C VAL A 21 0.17 6.18 1.15
N ILE A 22 -0.34 5.02 1.60
CA ILE A 22 -0.81 3.97 0.68
C ILE A 22 -1.98 4.45 -0.18
N PRO A 23 -3.06 5.04 0.38
CA PRO A 23 -4.14 5.60 -0.43
C PRO A 23 -3.71 6.74 -1.37
N GLN A 24 -2.73 7.56 -0.98
CA GLN A 24 -2.19 8.60 -1.87
C GLN A 24 -1.40 7.99 -3.04
N GLN A 25 -0.57 6.98 -2.79
CA GLN A 25 0.21 6.29 -3.82
C GLN A 25 -0.67 5.55 -4.84
N VAL A 26 -1.73 4.87 -4.40
CA VAL A 26 -2.69 4.21 -5.30
C VAL A 26 -3.30 5.23 -6.27
N ARG A 27 -3.75 6.39 -5.75
CA ARG A 27 -4.30 7.46 -6.59
C ARG A 27 -3.26 8.08 -7.51
N ALA A 28 -2.04 8.32 -7.02
CA ALA A 28 -0.95 8.88 -7.82
C ALA A 28 -0.53 7.95 -8.98
N ALA A 29 -0.69 6.63 -8.81
CA ALA A 29 -0.51 5.64 -9.86
C ALA A 29 -1.72 5.53 -10.83
N GLY A 30 -2.77 6.34 -10.64
CA GLY A 30 -3.98 6.32 -11.46
C GLY A 30 -5.01 5.25 -11.07
N GLY A 31 -4.83 4.58 -9.93
CA GLY A 31 -5.71 3.52 -9.46
C GLY A 31 -6.89 3.99 -8.60
N SER A 32 -7.94 3.17 -8.54
CA SER A 32 -9.08 3.32 -7.62
C SER A 32 -8.82 2.62 -6.29
N LEU A 33 -9.17 3.28 -5.17
CA LEU A 33 -9.12 2.64 -3.85
C LEU A 33 -10.10 1.48 -3.74
N THR A 34 -11.27 1.58 -4.38
CA THR A 34 -12.28 0.51 -4.35
C THR A 34 -11.74 -0.76 -5.02
N GLU A 35 -11.10 -0.62 -6.18
CA GLU A 35 -10.50 -1.75 -6.90
C GLU A 35 -9.31 -2.32 -6.13
N PHE A 36 -8.45 -1.45 -5.59
CA PHE A 36 -7.29 -1.85 -4.79
C PHE A 36 -7.69 -2.67 -3.56
N TYR A 37 -8.63 -2.18 -2.74
CA TYR A 37 -9.08 -2.90 -1.55
C TYR A 37 -9.91 -4.14 -1.90
N GLY A 38 -10.69 -4.11 -2.97
CA GLY A 38 -11.39 -5.28 -3.49
C GLY A 38 -10.41 -6.41 -3.82
N ALA A 39 -9.33 -6.10 -4.55
CA ALA A 39 -8.30 -7.07 -4.87
C ALA A 39 -7.58 -7.63 -3.63
N LEU A 40 -7.38 -6.82 -2.58
CA LEU A 40 -6.79 -7.30 -1.31
C LEU A 40 -7.71 -8.29 -0.59
N VAL A 41 -9.02 -8.05 -0.58
CA VAL A 41 -10.00 -8.97 0.04
C VAL A 41 -10.04 -10.29 -0.71
N GLU A 42 -10.15 -10.27 -2.04
CA GLU A 42 -10.13 -11.48 -2.87
C GLU A 42 -8.84 -12.29 -2.66
N GLN A 43 -7.70 -11.61 -2.59
CA GLN A 43 -6.42 -12.25 -2.31
C GLN A 43 -6.32 -12.85 -0.91
N ALA A 44 -7.02 -12.29 0.08
CA ALA A 44 -7.05 -12.83 1.43
C ALA A 44 -7.90 -14.11 1.48
N ILE A 45 -9.07 -14.10 0.82
CA ILE A 45 -9.99 -15.24 0.72
C ILE A 45 -9.35 -16.38 -0.08
N ALA A 46 -8.66 -16.10 -1.19
CA ALA A 46 -8.02 -17.14 -1.99
C ALA A 46 -6.87 -17.87 -1.26
N ARG A 47 -6.38 -17.33 -0.14
CA ARG A 47 -5.31 -17.92 0.68
C ARG A 47 -5.80 -18.73 1.88
N SER A 48 -7.12 -18.73 2.15
CA SER A 48 -7.75 -19.55 3.20
C SER A 48 -8.11 -20.93 2.67
#